data_AF-A0A7W8RVH8-F1
#
_entry.id   AF-A0A7W8RVH8-F1
#
_cell.length_a   1.000
_cell.length_b   1.000
_cell.length_c   1.000
_cell.angle_alpha   90.00
_cell.angle_beta   90.00
_cell.angle_gamma   90.00
#
_symmetry.space_group_name_H-M   'P 1'
#
loop_
_entity.id
_entity.type
_entity.pdbx_description
1 polymer ?
#
loop_
_entity_poly.entity_id
_entity_poly.type
_entity_poly.pdbx_seq_one_letter_code
_entity_poly.pdbx_strand_id
1 'polypeptide(L)'
;MTDVAWDKVGNTYISDGYINSRVAKVDRDGNWLKSWSDRGTGPGQFHTPHSIAVDAHDHVYVADRSNRRIQVFDTEGTFLRQFTIDVPVPPDARPAIGNMPSEADLAAGTFVPGSPWAICISPGPNQVLYSADAFPGRIYKVTLDGKVLGVLGKAGKQPKQFGWIHEMACPSENVLFVTKLLNWRIQKLVLHA
;
A
#
# COMPACT_ATOMS: atom_id res chain seq x y z
N MET A 1 14.95 -0.33 -1.49
CA MET A 1 14.03 0.73 -1.04
C MET A 1 12.93 0.94 -2.07
N THR A 2 11.68 0.97 -1.62
CA THR A 2 10.50 1.26 -2.44
C THR A 2 9.66 2.41 -1.87
N ASP A 3 9.67 2.61 -0.54
CA ASP A 3 8.91 3.65 0.15
C ASP A 3 9.47 3.89 1.57
N VAL A 4 9.11 5.00 2.22
CA VAL A 4 9.49 5.36 3.59
C VAL A 4 8.36 5.97 4.40
N ALA A 5 8.38 5.74 5.72
CA ALA A 5 7.48 6.37 6.68
C ALA A 5 8.21 6.68 8.00
N TRP A 6 7.61 7.48 8.87
CA TRP A 6 8.21 7.93 10.13
C TRP A 6 7.30 7.64 11.32
N ASP A 7 7.89 7.30 12.47
CA ASP A 7 7.19 7.35 13.76
C ASP A 7 7.25 8.77 14.38
N LYS A 8 6.55 8.96 15.50
CA LYS A 8 6.52 10.26 16.21
C LYS A 8 7.86 10.75 16.74
N VAL A 9 8.82 9.86 17.00
CA VAL A 9 10.15 10.24 17.52
C VAL A 9 11.16 10.52 16.41
N GLY A 10 10.75 10.31 15.16
CA GLY A 10 11.50 10.61 13.94
C GLY A 10 12.31 9.44 13.40
N ASN A 11 12.11 8.20 13.89
CA ASN A 11 12.73 7.04 13.25
C ASN A 11 12.12 6.83 11.88
N THR A 12 12.95 6.52 10.90
CA THR A 12 12.54 6.25 9.53
C THR A 12 12.45 4.75 9.30
N TYR A 13 11.33 4.32 8.72
CA TYR A 13 11.06 2.94 8.31
C TYR A 13 11.10 2.87 6.79
N ILE A 14 11.88 1.93 6.25
CA ILE A 14 12.13 1.79 4.82
C ILE A 14 11.64 0.43 4.36
N SER A 15 10.72 0.40 3.39
CA SER A 15 10.36 -0.85 2.71
C SER A 15 11.49 -1.23 1.74
N ASP A 16 12.09 -2.39 1.94
CA ASP A 16 13.27 -2.84 1.19
C ASP A 16 12.99 -4.18 0.49
N GLY A 17 12.08 -4.14 -0.49
CA GLY A 17 11.38 -5.35 -0.91
C GLY A 17 11.91 -6.14 -2.09
N TYR A 18 12.44 -5.51 -3.16
CA TYR A 18 12.74 -6.23 -4.40
C TYR A 18 13.82 -7.32 -4.26
N ILE A 19 14.79 -7.11 -3.37
CA ILE A 19 15.90 -8.04 -3.15
C ILE A 19 15.90 -8.53 -1.71
N ASN A 20 15.78 -7.62 -0.74
CA ASN A 20 16.04 -7.92 0.65
C ASN A 20 14.81 -8.40 1.44
N SER A 21 13.59 -8.25 0.90
CA SER A 21 12.33 -8.72 1.50
C SER A 21 12.18 -8.34 2.98
N ARG A 22 12.56 -7.12 3.35
CA ARG A 22 12.62 -6.66 4.75
C ARG A 22 12.10 -5.24 4.93
N VAL A 23 11.92 -4.85 6.19
CA VAL A 23 11.86 -3.44 6.60
C VAL A 23 13.15 -3.09 7.32
N ALA A 24 13.75 -1.97 6.94
CA ALA A 24 14.86 -1.35 7.67
C ALA A 24 14.36 -0.18 8.51
N LYS A 25 14.96 0.01 9.69
CA LYS A 25 14.69 1.11 10.61
C LYS A 25 16.00 1.85 10.88
N VAL A 26 15.96 3.17 10.73
CA VAL A 26 17.04 4.09 11.07
C VAL A 26 16.51 5.18 12.00
N ASP A 27 17.37 5.81 12.79
CA ASP A 27 16.97 6.97 13.58
C ASP A 27 16.82 8.23 12.71
N ARG A 28 16.47 9.36 13.34
CA ARG A 28 16.27 10.64 12.65
C ARG A 28 17.53 11.20 11.97
N ASP A 29 18.71 10.72 12.39
CA ASP A 29 20.01 11.13 11.87
C ASP A 29 20.51 10.15 10.80
N GLY A 30 19.73 9.11 10.48
CA GLY A 30 20.03 8.09 9.49
C GLY A 30 20.92 6.95 10.01
N ASN A 31 21.17 6.87 11.33
CA ASN A 31 21.94 5.77 11.89
C ASN A 31 21.10 4.49 11.87
N TRP A 32 21.72 3.39 11.49
CA TRP A 32 21.06 2.08 11.47
C TRP A 32 20.64 1.64 12.87
N LEU A 33 19.37 1.27 13.02
CA LEU A 33 18.85 0.70 14.25
C LEU A 33 18.66 -0.80 14.12
N LYS A 34 17.81 -1.25 13.18
CA LYS A 34 17.52 -2.68 12.96
C LYS A 34 16.86 -2.93 11.61
N SER A 35 16.74 -4.20 11.26
CA SER A 35 15.77 -4.67 10.26
C SER A 35 15.08 -5.92 10.77
N TRP A 36 13.93 -6.23 10.18
CA TRP A 36 13.23 -7.48 10.46
C TRP A 36 12.63 -8.05 9.18
N SER A 37 12.20 -9.32 9.30
CA SER A 37 11.68 -10.17 8.24
C SER A 37 12.73 -10.84 7.36
N ASP A 38 12.31 -11.92 6.72
CA ASP A 38 12.99 -12.67 5.67
C ASP A 38 11.99 -12.98 4.54
N ARG A 39 12.52 -13.42 3.39
CA ARG A 39 11.67 -13.82 2.26
C ARG A 39 10.77 -15.00 2.64
N GLY A 40 9.46 -14.85 2.48
CA GLY A 40 8.49 -15.92 2.74
C GLY A 40 7.04 -15.48 2.68
N THR A 41 6.14 -16.40 3.06
CA THR A 41 4.67 -16.23 3.02
C THR A 41 4.03 -16.32 4.42
N GLY A 42 4.79 -16.68 5.44
CA GLY A 42 4.31 -16.76 6.83
C GLY A 42 4.11 -15.39 7.48
N PRO A 43 3.44 -15.32 8.65
CA PRO A 43 3.37 -14.10 9.46
C PRO A 43 4.76 -13.56 9.78
N GLY A 44 4.96 -12.26 9.61
CA GLY A 44 6.25 -11.60 9.84
C GLY A 44 7.29 -11.82 8.74
N GLN A 45 7.03 -12.67 7.74
CA GLN A 45 7.84 -12.81 6.52
C GLN A 45 7.27 -11.94 5.40
N PHE A 46 8.10 -11.48 4.46
CA PHE A 46 7.62 -10.74 3.30
C PHE A 46 8.01 -11.42 1.99
N HIS A 47 7.22 -11.20 0.93
CA HIS A 47 7.60 -11.60 -0.42
C HIS A 47 8.08 -10.41 -1.24
N THR A 48 7.32 -9.31 -1.24
CA THR A 48 7.76 -8.04 -1.85
C THR A 48 7.06 -6.87 -1.14
N PRO A 49 7.59 -6.41 0.00
CA PRO A 49 7.08 -5.24 0.68
C PRO A 49 7.36 -4.01 -0.20
N HIS A 50 6.32 -3.30 -0.61
CA HIS A 50 6.42 -2.25 -1.62
C HIS A 50 6.14 -0.85 -1.05
N SER A 51 5.14 -0.71 -0.19
CA SER A 51 4.77 0.57 0.43
C SER A 51 4.62 0.42 1.94
N ILE A 52 4.82 1.51 2.66
CA ILE A 52 4.87 1.52 4.13
C ILE A 52 4.19 2.78 4.68
N ALA A 53 3.44 2.64 5.78
CA ALA A 53 2.80 3.76 6.46
C ALA A 53 2.82 3.51 7.98
N VAL A 54 2.83 4.60 8.76
CA VAL A 54 2.77 4.54 10.22
C VAL A 54 1.49 5.23 10.71
N ASP A 55 0.76 4.59 11.63
CA ASP A 55 -0.44 5.17 12.23
C ASP A 55 -0.13 6.06 13.45
N ALA A 56 -1.15 6.71 14.01
CA ALA A 56 -1.02 7.59 15.17
C ALA A 56 -0.70 6.85 16.47
N HIS A 57 -0.61 5.52 16.48
CA HIS A 57 -0.14 4.70 17.59
C HIS A 57 1.25 4.10 17.31
N ASP A 58 1.95 4.59 16.28
CA ASP A 58 3.26 4.11 15.84
C ASP A 58 3.27 2.63 15.37
N HIS A 59 2.10 2.10 14.97
CA HIS A 59 2.08 0.81 14.27
C HIS A 59 2.52 0.99 12.82
N VAL A 60 3.37 0.08 12.35
CA VAL A 60 3.96 0.08 11.01
C VAL A 60 3.19 -0.86 10.11
N TYR A 61 2.52 -0.30 9.10
CA TYR A 61 1.75 -1.03 8.09
C TYR A 61 2.63 -1.22 6.87
N VAL A 62 2.77 -2.46 6.42
CA VAL A 62 3.63 -2.83 5.30
C VAL A 62 2.79 -3.53 4.24
N ALA A 63 2.77 -2.95 3.04
CA ALA A 63 2.11 -3.50 1.86
C ALA A 63 2.99 -4.61 1.25
N ASP A 64 2.73 -5.85 1.64
CA ASP A 64 3.40 -7.05 1.11
C ASP A 64 2.76 -7.49 -0.21
N ARG A 65 3.04 -6.68 -1.24
CA ARG A 65 2.38 -6.69 -2.55
C ARG A 65 2.23 -8.09 -3.13
N SER A 66 3.34 -8.84 -3.20
CA SER A 66 3.38 -10.14 -3.87
C SER A 66 2.82 -11.29 -3.02
N ASN A 67 2.48 -11.05 -1.75
CA ASN A 67 1.67 -11.94 -0.91
C ASN A 67 0.21 -11.47 -0.78
N ARG A 68 -0.19 -10.40 -1.50
CA ARG A 68 -1.55 -9.86 -1.51
C ARG A 68 -2.10 -9.58 -0.11
N ARG A 69 -1.29 -8.97 0.76
CA ARG A 69 -1.67 -8.66 2.14
C ARG A 69 -1.02 -7.38 2.65
N ILE A 70 -1.63 -6.80 3.67
CA ILE A 70 -1.00 -5.78 4.51
C ILE A 70 -0.69 -6.43 5.86
N GLN A 71 0.55 -6.29 6.32
CA GLN A 71 0.98 -6.74 7.65
C GLN A 71 1.25 -5.53 8.54
N VAL A 72 1.00 -5.68 9.84
CA VAL A 72 1.14 -4.62 10.83
C VAL A 72 2.10 -5.05 11.93
N PHE A 73 3.01 -4.15 12.27
CA PHE A 73 4.07 -4.37 13.25
C PHE A 73 4.09 -3.26 14.29
N ASP A 74 4.67 -3.52 15.46
CA ASP A 74 5.06 -2.47 16.38
C ASP A 74 6.39 -1.80 15.96
N THR A 75 6.84 -0.81 16.72
CA THR A 75 8.09 -0.09 16.46
C THR A 75 9.35 -0.96 16.61
N GLU A 76 9.23 -2.13 17.25
CA GLU A 76 10.29 -3.13 17.42
C GLU A 76 10.29 -4.19 16.32
N GLY A 77 9.36 -4.12 15.37
CA GLY A 77 9.25 -5.10 14.28
C GLY A 77 8.58 -6.40 14.70
N THR A 78 7.87 -6.42 15.84
CA THR A 78 7.04 -7.55 16.25
C THR A 78 5.79 -7.58 15.40
N PHE A 79 5.49 -8.74 14.78
CA PHE A 79 4.26 -8.93 14.04
C PHE A 79 3.04 -8.83 14.98
N LEU A 80 2.08 -7.99 14.64
CA LEU A 80 0.83 -7.81 15.39
C LEU A 80 -0.33 -8.53 14.71
N ARG A 81 -0.51 -8.32 13.41
CA ARG A 81 -1.62 -8.87 12.62
C ARG A 81 -1.43 -8.66 11.11
N GLN A 82 -2.32 -9.22 10.31
CA GLN A 82 -2.39 -9.01 8.87
C GLN A 82 -3.83 -9.04 8.37
N PHE A 83 -4.08 -8.49 7.19
CA PHE A 83 -5.36 -8.57 6.51
C PHE A 83 -5.21 -8.53 4.98
N THR A 84 -6.22 -9.03 4.29
CA THR A 84 -6.39 -8.97 2.82
C THR A 84 -7.48 -7.97 2.45
N ILE A 85 -7.48 -7.52 1.21
CA ILE A 85 -8.54 -6.65 0.68
C ILE A 85 -9.28 -7.43 -0.41
N ASP A 86 -10.45 -7.95 -0.04
CA ASP A 86 -11.26 -8.82 -0.89
C ASP A 86 -12.47 -8.05 -1.44
N VAL A 87 -12.24 -7.35 -2.55
CA VAL A 87 -13.30 -6.65 -3.28
C VAL A 87 -13.47 -7.29 -4.66
N PRO A 88 -14.68 -7.71 -5.06
CA PRO A 88 -14.92 -8.27 -6.38
C PRO A 88 -14.46 -7.36 -7.52
N VAL A 89 -13.95 -7.96 -8.59
CA VAL A 89 -13.60 -7.23 -9.82
C VAL A 89 -14.88 -7.03 -10.65
N PRO A 90 -15.17 -5.80 -11.12
CA PRO A 90 -16.26 -5.59 -12.06
C PRO A 90 -16.08 -6.43 -13.34
N PRO A 91 -17.12 -7.10 -13.87
CA PRO A 91 -16.99 -7.94 -15.08
C PRO A 91 -16.48 -7.18 -16.32
N ASP A 92 -16.74 -5.88 -16.37
CA ASP A 92 -16.33 -4.96 -17.41
C ASP A 92 -14.97 -4.30 -17.13
N ALA A 93 -14.28 -4.65 -16.04
CA ALA A 93 -12.97 -4.10 -15.73
C ALA A 93 -11.96 -4.43 -16.84
N ARG A 94 -11.23 -3.41 -17.29
CA ARG A 94 -10.16 -3.52 -18.29
C ARG A 94 -8.97 -2.71 -17.83
N PRO A 95 -7.73 -3.20 -17.99
CA PRO A 95 -6.54 -2.40 -17.72
C PRO A 95 -6.57 -1.09 -18.50
N ALA A 96 -6.03 -0.01 -17.92
CA ALA A 96 -6.00 1.27 -18.63
C ALA A 96 -5.07 1.26 -19.85
N ILE A 97 -4.03 0.40 -19.81
CA ILE A 97 -3.07 0.15 -20.89
C ILE A 97 -2.65 -1.32 -20.80
N GLY A 98 -2.49 -1.97 -21.95
CA GLY A 98 -2.00 -3.35 -22.04
C GLY A 98 -3.09 -4.41 -22.02
N ASN A 99 -2.66 -5.67 -21.95
CA ASN A 99 -3.53 -6.83 -21.94
C ASN A 99 -4.10 -7.09 -20.54
N MET A 100 -5.22 -7.81 -20.48
CA MET A 100 -5.70 -8.40 -19.23
C MET A 100 -4.58 -9.23 -18.57
N PRO A 101 -4.45 -9.20 -17.23
CA PRO A 101 -3.51 -10.07 -16.53
C PRO A 101 -3.77 -11.53 -16.90
N SER A 102 -2.72 -12.23 -17.32
CA SER A 102 -2.76 -13.68 -17.55
C SER A 102 -2.86 -14.44 -16.23
N GLU A 103 -3.13 -15.74 -16.30
CA GLU A 103 -3.07 -16.61 -15.11
C GLU A 103 -1.69 -16.57 -14.45
N ALA A 104 -0.61 -16.44 -15.22
CA ALA A 104 0.75 -16.31 -14.70
C ALA A 104 0.96 -14.97 -13.96
N ASP A 105 0.41 -13.87 -14.48
CA ASP A 105 0.47 -12.55 -13.84
C ASP A 105 -0.27 -12.53 -12.50
N LEU A 106 -1.38 -13.26 -12.43
CA LEU A 106 -2.16 -13.45 -11.21
C LEU A 106 -1.40 -14.38 -10.23
N ALA A 107 -0.81 -15.48 -10.71
CA ALA A 107 -0.02 -16.37 -9.88
C ALA A 107 1.21 -15.68 -9.26
N ALA A 108 1.79 -14.70 -9.95
CA ALA A 108 2.89 -13.88 -9.43
C ALA A 108 2.48 -12.90 -8.30
N GLY A 109 1.18 -12.82 -7.96
CA GLY A 109 0.64 -12.00 -6.87
C GLY A 109 0.57 -10.50 -7.16
N THR A 110 1.35 -9.99 -8.12
CA THR A 110 1.52 -8.54 -8.34
C THR A 110 0.29 -7.85 -8.96
N PHE A 111 -0.41 -8.53 -9.85
CA PHE A 111 -1.59 -8.03 -10.55
C PHE A 111 -2.90 -8.60 -10.00
N VAL A 112 -2.83 -9.32 -8.87
CA VAL A 112 -4.02 -9.86 -8.23
C VAL A 112 -4.83 -8.70 -7.63
N PRO A 113 -6.15 -8.64 -7.86
CA PRO A 113 -7.02 -7.68 -7.21
C PRO A 113 -6.85 -7.67 -5.70
N GLY A 114 -6.66 -6.47 -5.14
CA GLY A 114 -6.38 -6.28 -3.72
C GLY A 114 -4.90 -6.38 -3.33
N SER A 115 -3.99 -6.66 -4.27
CA SER A 115 -2.56 -6.58 -4.00
C SER A 115 -2.12 -5.13 -3.75
N PRO A 116 -1.61 -4.81 -2.55
CA PRO A 116 -1.36 -3.44 -2.16
C PRO A 116 -0.06 -2.92 -2.78
N TRP A 117 -0.18 -2.02 -3.74
CA TRP A 117 0.94 -1.34 -4.40
C TRP A 117 1.39 -0.11 -3.63
N ALA A 118 0.44 0.74 -3.29
CA ALA A 118 0.67 1.95 -2.53
C ALA A 118 -0.30 1.96 -1.35
N ILE A 119 0.17 2.41 -0.19
CA ILE A 119 -0.68 2.67 0.96
C ILE A 119 -0.41 4.08 1.50
N CYS A 120 -1.43 4.71 2.05
CA CYS A 120 -1.23 5.85 2.94
C CYS A 120 -2.30 5.85 4.02
N ILE A 121 -1.95 6.38 5.19
CA ILE A 121 -2.87 6.52 6.31
C ILE A 121 -3.22 8.00 6.47
N SER A 122 -4.51 8.29 6.55
CA SER A 122 -4.97 9.66 6.82
C SER A 122 -4.54 10.13 8.21
N PRO A 123 -4.21 11.42 8.39
CA PRO A 123 -3.91 11.98 9.70
C PRO A 123 -5.19 12.17 10.53
N GLY A 124 -5.04 12.65 11.75
CA GLY A 124 -6.17 13.00 12.63
C GLY A 124 -6.69 11.84 13.47
N PRO A 125 -7.73 12.07 14.30
CA PRO A 125 -8.24 11.07 15.24
C PRO A 125 -9.00 9.92 14.58
N ASN A 126 -9.47 10.10 13.34
CA ASN A 126 -10.32 9.14 12.62
C ASN A 126 -9.57 8.49 11.45
N GLN A 127 -8.37 7.98 11.72
CA GLN A 127 -7.51 7.46 10.67
C GLN A 127 -8.16 6.30 9.92
N VAL A 128 -8.09 6.39 8.60
CA VAL A 128 -8.32 5.29 7.65
C VAL A 128 -7.08 5.06 6.83
N LEU A 129 -6.90 3.82 6.38
CA LEU A 129 -5.88 3.44 5.43
C LEU A 129 -6.48 3.46 4.02
N TYR A 130 -5.73 4.03 3.09
CA TYR A 130 -5.99 3.90 1.66
C TYR A 130 -4.97 2.94 1.07
N SER A 131 -5.44 1.97 0.30
CA SER A 131 -4.59 1.01 -0.42
C SER A 131 -4.96 1.02 -1.89
N ALA A 132 -3.99 0.92 -2.78
CA ALA A 132 -4.23 0.86 -4.22
C ALA A 132 -3.71 -0.45 -4.82
N ASP A 133 -4.40 -0.93 -5.84
CA ASP A 133 -3.91 -2.04 -6.68
C ASP A 133 -3.54 -1.60 -8.10
N ALA A 134 -2.75 -2.43 -8.77
CA ALA A 134 -2.43 -2.24 -10.19
C ALA A 134 -3.63 -2.59 -11.08
N PHE A 135 -4.26 -3.73 -10.80
CA PHE A 135 -5.49 -4.18 -11.46
C PHE A 135 -6.52 -4.55 -10.38
N PRO A 136 -7.79 -4.09 -10.49
CA PRO A 136 -8.38 -3.34 -11.61
C PRO A 136 -8.16 -1.83 -11.53
N GLY A 137 -7.12 -1.34 -10.84
CA GLY A 137 -6.70 0.05 -10.90
C GLY A 137 -7.65 0.95 -10.11
N ARG A 138 -7.73 0.70 -8.82
CA ARG A 138 -8.62 1.41 -7.89
C ARG A 138 -7.97 1.63 -6.54
N ILE A 139 -8.61 2.47 -5.73
CA ILE A 139 -8.19 2.75 -4.35
C ILE A 139 -9.26 2.20 -3.41
N TYR A 140 -8.83 1.48 -2.39
CA TYR A 140 -9.65 1.00 -1.30
C TYR A 140 -9.53 1.95 -0.13
N LYS A 141 -10.66 2.41 0.40
CA LYS A 141 -10.72 3.03 1.73
C LYS A 141 -11.01 1.91 2.72
N VAL A 142 -10.11 1.69 3.67
CA VAL A 142 -10.23 0.62 4.67
C VAL A 142 -9.99 1.16 6.07
N THR A 143 -10.61 0.53 7.06
CA THR A 143 -10.25 0.76 8.46
C THR A 143 -8.84 0.21 8.73
N LEU A 144 -8.22 0.64 9.83
CA LEU A 144 -6.88 0.18 10.23
C LEU A 144 -6.82 -1.33 10.56
N ASP A 145 -7.95 -1.95 10.88
CA ASP A 145 -8.10 -3.40 11.08
C ASP A 145 -8.49 -4.17 9.80
N GLY A 146 -8.66 -3.50 8.66
CA GLY A 146 -8.80 -4.13 7.35
C GLY A 146 -10.22 -4.24 6.79
N LYS A 147 -11.23 -3.66 7.45
CA LYS A 147 -12.61 -3.62 6.92
C LYS A 147 -12.70 -2.62 5.78
N VAL A 148 -13.21 -3.05 4.63
CA VAL A 148 -13.44 -2.18 3.47
C VAL A 148 -14.60 -1.23 3.75
N LEU A 149 -14.33 0.08 3.65
CA LEU A 149 -15.30 1.16 3.81
C LEU A 149 -15.82 1.68 2.46
N GLY A 150 -15.02 1.54 1.40
CA GLY A 150 -15.41 1.99 0.07
C GLY A 150 -14.30 1.83 -0.96
N VAL A 151 -14.67 2.10 -2.21
CA VAL A 151 -13.78 2.00 -3.38
C VAL A 151 -13.84 3.31 -4.14
N LEU A 152 -12.67 3.85 -4.50
CA LEU A 152 -12.54 5.07 -5.29
C LEU A 152 -11.96 4.75 -6.66
N GLY A 153 -12.66 5.23 -7.69
CA GLY A 153 -12.25 5.14 -9.07
C GLY A 153 -12.28 3.74 -9.67
N LYS A 154 -11.74 3.65 -10.88
CA LYS A 154 -11.68 2.44 -11.70
C LYS A 154 -10.53 2.55 -12.70
N ALA A 155 -10.18 1.45 -13.37
CA ALA A 155 -9.21 1.52 -14.45
C ALA A 155 -9.58 2.54 -15.54
N GLY A 156 -8.58 3.26 -16.04
CA GLY A 156 -8.68 4.18 -17.17
C GLY A 156 -7.78 5.41 -17.10
N LYS A 157 -8.03 6.34 -18.02
CA LYS A 157 -7.19 7.51 -18.28
C LYS A 157 -7.86 8.84 -17.94
N GLN A 158 -9.16 8.86 -17.65
CA GLN A 158 -9.89 10.09 -17.32
C GLN A 158 -9.73 10.51 -15.85
N PRO A 159 -10.11 11.73 -15.45
CA PRO A 159 -10.17 12.09 -14.03
C PRO A 159 -10.92 11.04 -13.19
N LYS A 160 -10.42 10.75 -11.99
CA LYS A 160 -10.92 9.67 -11.09
C LYS A 160 -10.74 8.24 -11.60
N GLN A 161 -10.07 8.05 -12.74
CA GLN A 161 -9.66 6.73 -13.20
C GLN A 161 -8.17 6.50 -12.97
N PHE A 162 -7.76 5.24 -12.81
CA PHE A 162 -6.39 4.86 -12.50
C PHE A 162 -5.83 3.84 -13.50
N GLY A 163 -4.52 3.82 -13.75
CA GLY A 163 -3.94 2.90 -14.73
C GLY A 163 -3.04 1.92 -14.05
N TRP A 164 -2.12 2.46 -13.28
CA TRP A 164 -1.33 1.74 -12.30
C TRP A 164 -0.92 2.77 -11.27
N ILE A 165 -1.51 2.70 -10.08
CA ILE A 165 -1.15 3.59 -8.98
C ILE A 165 0.15 3.05 -8.41
N HIS A 166 1.16 3.90 -8.31
CA HIS A 166 2.47 3.48 -7.82
C HIS A 166 2.80 4.10 -6.46
N GLU A 167 2.29 5.30 -6.18
CA GLU A 167 2.48 5.98 -4.90
C GLU A 167 1.26 6.82 -4.52
N MET A 168 0.98 6.94 -3.22
CA MET A 168 -0.11 7.75 -2.68
C MET A 168 0.32 8.52 -1.44
N ALA A 169 -0.12 9.77 -1.33
CA ALA A 169 0.05 10.56 -0.11
C ALA A 169 -1.30 11.01 0.44
N CYS A 170 -1.41 10.98 1.77
CA CYS A 170 -2.60 11.37 2.53
C CYS A 170 -2.29 12.66 3.35
N PRO A 171 -2.17 13.85 2.73
CA PRO A 171 -1.77 15.07 3.43
C PRO A 171 -2.79 15.62 4.44
N SER A 172 -4.05 15.16 4.39
CA SER A 172 -5.12 15.53 5.33
C SER A 172 -6.19 14.44 5.36
N GLU A 173 -7.15 14.53 6.27
CA GLU A 173 -8.25 13.55 6.40
C GLU A 173 -9.05 13.35 5.10
N ASN A 174 -9.10 14.36 4.24
CA ASN A 174 -9.97 14.39 3.07
C ASN A 174 -9.24 14.66 1.75
N VAL A 175 -7.90 14.63 1.71
CA VAL A 175 -7.15 14.83 0.47
C VAL A 175 -6.23 13.66 0.22
N LEU A 176 -6.24 13.16 -1.01
CA LEU A 176 -5.29 12.18 -1.52
C LEU A 176 -4.51 12.77 -2.71
N PHE A 177 -3.20 12.59 -2.73
CA PHE A 177 -2.42 12.69 -3.96
C PHE A 177 -2.15 11.28 -4.48
N VAL A 178 -2.50 11.03 -5.74
CA VAL A 178 -2.40 9.71 -6.35
C VAL A 178 -1.53 9.81 -7.59
N THR A 179 -0.37 9.17 -7.55
CA THR A 179 0.59 9.17 -8.65
C THR A 179 0.45 7.87 -9.47
N LYS A 180 0.62 7.98 -10.79
CA LYS A 180 0.34 6.86 -11.71
C LYS A 180 1.51 6.59 -12.65
N LEU A 181 1.98 5.34 -12.66
CA LEU A 181 3.06 4.90 -13.55
C LEU A 181 2.65 4.94 -15.03
N LEU A 182 1.45 4.49 -15.35
CA LEU A 182 1.03 4.33 -16.76
C LEU A 182 0.39 5.57 -17.39
N ASN A 183 -0.06 6.52 -16.58
CA ASN A 183 -0.70 7.74 -17.10
C ASN A 183 0.18 8.99 -16.93
N TRP A 184 1.40 8.82 -16.40
CA TRP A 184 2.39 9.89 -16.17
C TRP A 184 1.77 11.15 -15.56
N ARG A 185 1.00 10.96 -14.50
CA ARG A 185 0.26 12.05 -13.85
C ARG A 185 0.11 11.85 -12.36
N ILE A 186 -0.16 12.98 -11.71
CA ILE A 186 -0.63 13.05 -10.33
C ILE A 186 -2.07 13.56 -10.36
N GLN A 187 -2.94 12.99 -9.53
CA GLN A 187 -4.28 13.52 -9.28
C GLN A 187 -4.41 13.90 -7.81
N LYS A 188 -4.90 15.11 -7.55
CA LYS A 188 -5.43 15.51 -6.25
C LYS A 188 -6.90 15.10 -6.18
N LEU A 189 -7.24 14.24 -5.23
CA LEU A 189 -8.62 13.89 -4.92
C LEU A 189 -9.02 14.59 -3.64
N VAL A 190 -10.12 15.34 -3.68
CA VAL A 190 -10.76 15.91 -2.50
C VAL A 190 -11.98 15.03 -2.20
N LEU A 191 -12.02 14.48 -1.00
CA LEU A 191 -13.06 13.59 -0.52
C LEU A 191 -14.08 14.43 0.24
N HIS A 192 -15.35 14.23 -0.09
CA HIS A 192 -16.46 14.82 0.66
C HIS A 192 -17.13 13.69 1.45
N ALA A 193 -17.60 14.03 2.65
CA ALA A 193 -18.36 13.13 3.50
C ALA A 193 -19.71 12.77 2.87
#